data_AF-A0A8E2EZN9-F1
#
_entry.id   AF-A0A8E2EZN9-F1
#
_cell.length_a   1.000
_cell.length_b   1.000
_cell.length_c   1.000
_cell.angle_alpha   90.00
_cell.angle_beta   90.00
_cell.angle_gamma   90.00
#
_symmetry.space_group_name_H-M   'P 1'
#
loop_
_entity.id
_entity.type
_entity.pdbx_description
1 polymer ?
#
loop_
_entity_poly.entity_id
_entity_poly.type
_entity_poly.pdbx_seq_one_letter_code
_entity_poly.pdbx_strand_id
1 'polypeptide(L)'
;MGVKANDKAEFVQGEAKLDPEQWRRFLKFTNEEAKTIVRTGRGWGDVRPNEKKEILERINNRLREDESPEVDLDIINWRMPKAIRSTSVAENEQIQGELSGSTDQPEKRRLPFDPIRDSMQG
;
A
#
# COMPACT_ATOMS: atom_id res chain seq x y z
N MET A 1 -13.77 -21.73 -4.65
CA MET A 1 -14.27 -20.38 -4.32
C MET A 1 -13.05 -19.49 -4.35
N GLY A 2 -13.09 -18.40 -5.12
CA GLY A 2 -11.92 -17.53 -5.30
C GLY A 2 -12.05 -16.26 -4.46
N VAL A 3 -10.90 -15.76 -4.02
CA VAL A 3 -10.76 -14.47 -3.35
C VAL A 3 -11.28 -13.34 -4.25
N LYS A 4 -12.16 -12.50 -3.73
CA LYS A 4 -12.69 -11.32 -4.42
C LYS A 4 -11.87 -10.09 -4.06
N ALA A 5 -11.78 -9.12 -4.96
CA ALA A 5 -11.01 -7.86 -4.78
C ALA A 5 -11.33 -7.08 -3.48
N ASN A 6 -12.52 -7.27 -2.91
CA ASN A 6 -12.97 -6.58 -1.70
C ASN A 6 -12.85 -7.40 -0.41
N ASP A 7 -12.31 -8.63 -0.47
CA ASP A 7 -12.13 -9.47 0.72
C ASP A 7 -11.10 -8.86 1.68
N LYS A 8 -11.24 -9.22 2.96
CA LYS A 8 -10.35 -8.78 4.03
C LYS A 8 -9.04 -9.56 4.00
N ALA A 9 -7.95 -8.90 4.39
CA ALA A 9 -6.62 -9.52 4.45
C ALA A 9 -6.61 -10.82 5.27
N GLU A 10 -7.36 -10.87 6.37
CA GLU A 10 -7.47 -12.06 7.24
C GLU A 10 -8.11 -13.26 6.51
N PHE A 11 -9.15 -13.01 5.71
CA PHE A 11 -9.81 -14.05 4.92
C PHE A 11 -8.87 -14.57 3.82
N VAL A 12 -8.21 -13.65 3.10
CA VAL A 12 -7.27 -13.99 2.04
C VAL A 12 -6.05 -14.73 2.57
N GLN A 13 -5.54 -14.35 3.74
CA GLN A 13 -4.45 -15.05 4.41
C GLN A 13 -4.85 -16.48 4.77
N GLY A 14 -6.06 -16.67 5.31
CA GLY A 14 -6.59 -18.00 5.62
C GLY A 14 -6.76 -18.87 4.37
N GLU A 15 -7.22 -18.28 3.27
CA GLU A 15 -7.35 -18.97 1.98
C GLU A 15 -5.99 -19.31 1.36
N ALA A 16 -4.99 -18.43 1.53
CA ALA A 16 -3.60 -18.66 1.14
C ALA A 16 -2.88 -19.69 2.01
N LYS A 17 -3.46 -20.04 3.18
CA LYS A 17 -2.84 -20.90 4.21
C LYS A 17 -1.44 -20.42 4.61
N LEU A 18 -1.23 -19.10 4.62
CA LEU A 18 0.03 -18.46 4.96
C LEU A 18 0.07 -18.13 6.45
N ASP A 19 1.16 -18.52 7.12
CA ASP A 19 1.48 -18.05 8.47
C ASP A 19 1.70 -16.52 8.50
N PRO A 20 1.53 -15.85 9.65
CA PRO A 20 1.68 -14.40 9.74
C PRO A 20 3.07 -13.88 9.30
N GLU A 21 4.13 -14.68 9.50
CA GLU A 21 5.47 -14.33 9.02
C GLU A 21 5.58 -14.48 7.50
N GLN A 22 5.08 -15.58 6.95
CA GLN A 22 5.02 -15.83 5.50
C GLN A 22 4.16 -14.78 4.79
N TRP A 23 3.04 -14.41 5.40
CA TRP A 23 2.16 -13.34 4.94
C TRP A 23 2.88 -12.00 4.88
N ARG A 24 3.68 -11.65 5.89
CA ARG A 24 4.52 -10.44 5.85
C ARG A 24 5.52 -10.46 4.71
N ARG A 25 6.17 -11.60 4.46
CA ARG A 25 7.13 -11.75 3.35
C ARG A 25 6.44 -11.66 1.99
N PHE A 26 5.28 -12.32 1.83
CA PHE A 26 4.40 -12.16 0.68
C PHE A 26 4.02 -10.69 0.42
N LEU A 27 3.59 -9.96 1.46
CA LEU A 27 3.26 -8.54 1.35
C LEU A 27 4.46 -7.68 0.93
N LYS A 28 5.67 -8.06 1.34
CA LYS A 28 6.92 -7.40 0.94
C LYS A 28 7.24 -7.65 -0.52
N PHE A 29 7.26 -8.91 -0.96
CA PHE A 29 7.55 -9.27 -2.35
C PHE A 29 6.54 -8.66 -3.33
N THR A 30 5.25 -8.69 -2.99
CA THR A 30 4.20 -8.05 -3.81
C THR A 30 4.35 -6.52 -3.87
N ASN A 31 4.86 -5.89 -2.81
CA ASN A 31 5.13 -4.45 -2.81
C ASN A 31 6.31 -4.09 -3.72
N GLU A 32 7.38 -4.89 -3.73
CA GLU A 32 8.52 -4.71 -4.63
C GLU A 32 8.11 -4.81 -6.10
N GLU A 33 7.33 -5.83 -6.47
CA GLU A 33 6.82 -5.97 -7.83
C GLU A 33 5.85 -4.83 -8.19
N ALA A 34 5.01 -4.40 -7.24
CA ALA A 34 4.13 -3.24 -7.43
C ALA A 34 4.91 -1.96 -7.69
N LYS A 35 6.04 -1.71 -6.99
CA LYS A 35 6.93 -0.57 -7.26
C LYS A 35 7.48 -0.61 -8.67
N THR A 36 7.90 -1.78 -9.15
CA THR A 36 8.37 -1.95 -10.52
C THR A 36 7.29 -1.57 -11.52
N ILE A 37 6.04 -1.98 -11.31
CA ILE A 37 4.91 -1.64 -12.17
C ILE A 37 4.61 -0.14 -12.14
N VAL A 38 4.55 0.47 -10.95
CA VAL A 38 4.30 1.92 -10.80
C VAL A 38 5.37 2.75 -11.48
N ARG A 39 6.66 2.35 -11.40
CA ARG A 39 7.76 3.03 -12.11
C ARG A 39 7.60 3.04 -13.62
N THR A 40 6.88 2.06 -14.19
CA THR A 40 6.54 2.06 -15.63
C THR A 40 5.36 2.98 -15.97
N GLY A 41 4.73 3.63 -14.98
CA GLY A 41 3.53 4.44 -15.16
C GLY A 41 2.26 3.62 -15.43
N ARG A 42 2.32 2.30 -15.24
CA ARG A 42 1.21 1.37 -15.51
C ARG A 42 0.51 0.95 -14.22
N GLY A 43 -0.76 0.60 -14.32
CA GLY A 43 -1.55 0.02 -13.22
C GLY A 43 -1.76 -1.48 -13.41
N TRP A 44 -2.25 -2.18 -12.37
CA TRP A 44 -2.52 -3.64 -12.45
C TRP A 44 -3.50 -4.02 -13.56
N GLY A 45 -4.43 -3.12 -13.92
CA GLY A 45 -5.38 -3.30 -15.01
C GLY A 45 -4.73 -3.26 -16.40
N ASP A 46 -3.58 -2.58 -16.54
CA ASP A 46 -2.86 -2.42 -17.80
C ASP A 46 -1.90 -3.60 -18.07
N VAL A 47 -1.50 -4.32 -17.00
CA VAL A 47 -0.66 -5.51 -17.09
C VAL A 47 -1.40 -6.63 -17.82
N ARG A 48 -0.78 -7.20 -18.87
CA ARG A 48 -1.39 -8.27 -19.67
C ARG A 48 -1.52 -9.57 -18.88
N PRO A 49 -2.45 -10.48 -19.23
CA PRO A 49 -2.61 -11.75 -18.56
C PRO A 49 -1.34 -12.61 -18.51
N ASN A 50 -0.50 -12.56 -19.56
CA ASN A 50 0.79 -13.25 -19.58
C ASN A 50 1.76 -12.66 -18.55
N GLU A 51 1.93 -11.33 -18.53
CA GLU A 51 2.77 -10.64 -17.53
C GLU A 51 2.28 -10.93 -16.09
N LYS A 52 0.96 -11.02 -15.87
CA LYS A 52 0.39 -11.38 -14.55
C LYS A 52 0.81 -12.78 -14.10
N LYS A 53 0.86 -13.75 -15.02
CA LYS A 53 1.35 -15.10 -14.73
C LYS A 53 2.85 -15.10 -14.44
N GLU A 54 3.64 -14.36 -15.22
CA GLU A 54 5.08 -14.24 -14.96
C GLU A 54 5.36 -13.63 -13.58
N ILE A 55 4.60 -12.61 -13.19
CA ILE A 55 4.72 -12.00 -11.86
C ILE A 55 4.29 -12.98 -10.76
N LEU A 56 3.22 -13.74 -10.97
CA LEU A 56 2.81 -14.82 -10.06
C LEU A 56 3.94 -15.84 -9.88
N GLU A 57 4.53 -16.33 -10.97
CA GLU A 57 5.63 -17.30 -10.94
C GLU A 57 6.86 -16.74 -10.22
N ARG A 58 7.20 -15.46 -10.42
CA ARG A 58 8.28 -14.80 -9.68
C ARG A 58 8.01 -14.72 -8.19
N ILE A 59 6.78 -14.37 -7.80
CA ILE A 59 6.39 -14.29 -6.38
C ILE A 59 6.39 -15.69 -5.77
N ASN A 60 5.82 -16.69 -6.45
CA ASN A 60 5.81 -18.06 -5.96
C ASN A 60 7.22 -18.66 -5.87
N ASN A 61 8.13 -18.36 -6.80
CA ASN A 61 9.53 -18.75 -6.68
C ASN A 61 10.18 -18.16 -5.42
N ARG A 62 9.98 -16.86 -5.16
CA ARG A 62 10.50 -16.22 -3.94
C ARG A 62 9.88 -16.77 -2.66
N LEU A 63 8.59 -17.06 -2.68
CA LEU A 63 7.89 -17.70 -1.55
C LEU A 63 8.45 -19.10 -1.30
N ARG A 64 8.70 -19.87 -2.37
CA ARG A 64 9.25 -21.22 -2.29
C ARG A 64 10.67 -21.24 -1.75
N GLU A 65 11.51 -20.30 -2.18
CA GLU A 65 12.87 -20.11 -1.63
C GLU A 65 12.84 -19.80 -0.12
N ASP A 66 11.75 -19.22 0.33
CA ASP A 66 11.53 -18.75 1.69
C ASP A 66 10.67 -19.73 2.53
N GLU A 67 10.48 -20.96 2.03
CA GLU A 67 9.69 -22.05 2.65
C GLU A 67 8.22 -21.68 2.90
N SER A 68 7.67 -20.78 2.09
CA SER A 68 6.27 -20.36 2.13
C SER A 68 5.44 -21.11 1.08
N PRO A 69 4.16 -21.42 1.37
CA PRO A 69 3.26 -22.02 0.40
C PRO A 69 3.01 -21.09 -0.80
N GLU A 70 2.84 -21.71 -1.96
CA GLU A 70 2.51 -21.03 -3.20
C GLU A 70 1.10 -20.43 -3.12
N VAL A 71 0.93 -19.27 -3.73
CA VAL A 71 -0.38 -18.59 -3.79
C VAL A 71 -0.99 -18.69 -5.18
N ASP A 72 -2.30 -18.55 -5.22
CA ASP A 72 -3.08 -18.53 -6.46
C ASP A 72 -3.12 -17.13 -7.11
N LEU A 73 -3.45 -17.11 -8.39
CA LEU A 73 -3.58 -15.88 -9.17
C LEU A 73 -4.69 -14.97 -8.60
N ASP A 74 -5.73 -15.53 -7.98
CA ASP A 74 -6.79 -14.77 -7.31
C ASP A 74 -6.25 -13.91 -6.15
N ILE A 75 -5.30 -14.45 -5.38
CA ILE A 75 -4.66 -13.76 -4.26
C ILE A 75 -3.78 -12.62 -4.77
N ILE A 76 -3.03 -12.85 -5.85
CA ILE A 76 -2.25 -11.80 -6.52
C ILE A 76 -3.18 -10.72 -7.11
N ASN A 77 -4.27 -11.11 -7.76
CA ASN A 77 -5.26 -10.17 -8.30
C ASN A 77 -5.92 -9.32 -7.23
N TRP A 78 -6.10 -9.85 -6.02
CA TRP A 78 -6.56 -9.08 -4.88
C TRP A 78 -5.48 -8.13 -4.34
N ARG A 79 -4.25 -8.60 -4.22
CA ARG A 79 -3.16 -7.87 -3.55
C ARG A 79 -2.56 -6.76 -4.41
N MET A 80 -2.23 -7.04 -5.66
CA MET A 80 -1.54 -6.13 -6.56
C MET A 80 -2.19 -4.76 -6.75
N PRO A 81 -3.50 -4.63 -7.01
CA PRO A 81 -4.12 -3.32 -7.16
C PRO A 81 -4.04 -2.51 -5.86
N LYS A 82 -4.10 -3.15 -4.69
CA LYS A 82 -3.94 -2.50 -3.38
C LYS A 82 -2.48 -2.07 -3.15
N ALA A 83 -1.53 -2.93 -3.53
CA ALA A 83 -0.11 -2.64 -3.42
C ALA A 83 0.30 -1.47 -4.32
N ILE A 84 -0.10 -1.48 -5.59
CA ILE A 84 0.14 -0.41 -6.56
C ILE A 84 -0.45 0.91 -6.07
N ARG A 85 -1.71 0.91 -5.63
CA ARG A 85 -2.35 2.13 -5.09
C ARG A 85 -1.60 2.67 -3.87
N SER A 86 -1.17 1.80 -2.95
CA SER A 86 -0.38 2.19 -1.78
C SER A 86 0.97 2.79 -2.18
N THR A 87 1.63 2.23 -3.19
CA THR A 87 2.94 2.70 -3.66
C THR A 87 2.83 4.04 -4.40
N SER A 88 1.83 4.20 -5.28
CA SER A 88 1.62 5.48 -5.98
C SER A 88 1.26 6.62 -5.03
N VAL A 89 0.51 6.33 -3.96
CA VAL A 89 0.21 7.31 -2.92
C VAL A 89 1.48 7.66 -2.14
N ALA A 90 2.30 6.68 -1.77
CA ALA A 90 3.56 6.92 -1.07
C ALA A 90 4.55 7.75 -1.91
N GLU A 91 4.68 7.52 -3.22
CA GLU A 91 5.53 8.37 -4.09
C GLU A 91 5.01 9.81 -4.18
N ASN A 92 3.68 10.00 -4.23
CA ASN A 92 3.08 11.34 -4.23
C ASN A 92 3.22 12.03 -2.85
N GLU A 93 3.12 11.27 -1.75
CA GLU A 93 3.38 11.77 -0.40
C GLU A 93 4.86 12.11 -0.17
N GLN A 94 5.81 11.41 -0.79
CA GLN A 94 7.23 11.81 -0.73
C GLN A 94 7.47 13.14 -1.46
N ILE A 95 6.74 13.42 -2.55
CA ILE A 95 6.81 14.72 -3.25
C ILE A 95 6.11 15.83 -2.44
N GLN A 96 5.09 15.53 -1.64
CA GLN A 96 4.43 16.50 -0.75
C GLN A 96 5.09 16.63 0.64
N GLY A 97 5.87 15.64 1.07
CA GLY A 97 6.58 15.61 2.35
C GLY A 97 7.78 16.56 2.42
N GLU A 98 8.39 16.91 1.28
CA GLU A 98 9.44 17.93 1.22
C GLU A 98 8.90 19.38 1.22
N LEU A 99 7.57 19.58 1.30
CA LEU A 99 6.94 20.87 1.61
C LEU A 99 6.26 20.89 3.01
N SER A 100 6.40 19.82 3.79
CA SER A 100 5.92 19.77 5.20
C SER A 100 7.04 19.36 6.16
N GLY A 101 8.22 19.94 5.98
CA GLY A 101 9.21 20.04 7.04
C GLY A 101 8.81 21.08 8.08
N SER A 102 8.03 20.66 9.08
CA SER A 102 8.10 21.12 10.48
C SER A 102 6.89 20.58 11.24
N THR A 103 7.03 19.39 11.84
CA THR A 103 6.15 19.01 12.96
C THR A 103 6.79 19.55 14.24
N ASP A 104 6.59 20.84 14.51
CA ASP A 104 6.63 21.34 15.89
C ASP A 104 5.21 21.24 16.45
N GLN A 105 5.06 20.37 17.45
CA GLN A 105 4.02 20.27 18.50
C GLN A 105 2.51 20.47 18.18
N PRO A 106 1.63 19.71 18.85
CA PRO A 106 0.18 19.91 18.78
C PRO A 106 -0.23 21.09 19.68
N GLU A 107 0.00 22.33 19.24
CA GLU A 107 -0.55 23.48 19.94
C GLU A 107 -1.98 23.76 19.49
N LYS A 108 -2.88 23.61 20.46
CA LYS A 108 -4.28 24.06 20.45
C LYS A 108 -4.42 25.33 19.62
N ARG A 109 -5.35 25.34 18.67
CA ARG A 109 -5.85 26.53 17.99
C ARG A 109 -6.32 27.57 19.01
N ARG A 110 -5.40 28.40 19.50
CA ARG A 110 -5.68 29.70 20.12
C ARG A 110 -5.55 30.71 19.01
N LEU A 111 -6.69 31.29 18.64
CA LEU A 111 -6.76 32.42 17.74
C LEU A 111 -5.74 33.49 18.16
N PRO A 112 -5.04 34.14 17.22
CA PRO A 112 -4.15 35.24 17.55
C PRO A 112 -4.94 36.36 18.24
N PHE A 113 -4.37 36.87 19.33
CA PHE A 113 -4.93 37.96 20.10
C PHE A 113 -5.03 39.22 19.22
N ASP A 114 -6.23 39.80 19.15
CA ASP A 114 -6.53 40.99 18.33
C ASP A 114 -6.75 42.20 19.27
N PRO A 115 -5.77 43.11 19.40
CA PRO A 115 -5.82 44.18 20.40
C PRO A 115 -6.78 45.34 20.04
N ILE A 116 -7.50 45.29 18.92
CA ILE A 116 -8.40 46.38 18.49
C ILE A 116 -9.81 46.27 19.13
N ARG A 117 -10.07 45.21 19.92
CA ARG A 117 -11.38 44.98 20.55
C ARG A 117 -11.53 45.44 22.01
N ASP A 118 -10.51 45.99 22.66
CA ASP A 118 -10.55 46.40 24.07
C ASP A 118 -10.27 47.90 24.27
N SER A 119 -11.01 48.77 23.58
CA SER A 119 -10.90 50.23 23.78
C SER A 119 -12.23 50.96 23.69
N MET A 120 -13.35 50.28 24.00
CA MET A 120 -14.68 50.92 24.06
C MET A 120 -15.63 50.14 24.98
N GLN A 121 -15.41 50.17 26.30
CA GLN A 121 -16.45 50.37 27.34
C GLN A 121 -15.69 51.00 28.52
N GLY A 122 -15.98 52.23 28.97
CA GLY A 122 -17.30 52.83 29.13
C GLY A 122 -17.82 52.45 30.49
#